data_AF-A0A3B1E5F7-F1
#
_entry.id   AF-A0A3B1E5F7-F1
#
_cell.length_a   1.000
_cell.length_b   1.000
_cell.length_c   1.000
_cell.angle_alpha   90.00
_cell.angle_beta   90.00
_cell.angle_gamma   90.00
#
_symmetry.space_group_name_H-M   'P 1'
#
loop_
_entity.id
_entity.type
_entity.pdbx_description
1 polymer ?
#
loop_
_entity_poly.entity_id
_entity_poly.type
_entity_poly.pdbx_seq_one_letter_code
_entity_poly.pdbx_strand_id
1 'polypeptide(L)'
;MPQAQQPNDTENELPCWAANLIVRPDEVVRRRLVVILILRLVAIGIAVSATVPLMKWLLEGYRGGDLLDFYFYGHFFLAVLFLGVGGTGLFFLAGPLARNLVPTSSSLRCPECGFDLTGVQDSRCPECGLVFPEDSAKRAAMIPFQSWLMGTVLVLRLLALVLLSIGIQHAIISLYWVVTDDSFYVWYYPFLGWFEFATTISYVASAFGPALVMWWAAPAVARAALRIKTNPGRPGDDPVA
;
A
#
# COMPACT_ATOMS: atom_id res chain seq x y z
N MET A 1 -0.58 -54.07 -28.19
CA MET A 1 -1.48 -53.33 -27.29
C MET A 1 -0.80 -52.00 -26.97
N PRO A 2 -1.41 -50.85 -27.29
CA PRO A 2 -0.83 -49.54 -27.01
C PRO A 2 -0.92 -49.24 -25.51
N GLN A 3 0.20 -48.90 -24.89
CA GLN A 3 0.25 -48.42 -23.51
C GLN A 3 -0.39 -47.03 -23.47
N ALA A 4 -1.49 -46.90 -22.73
CA ALA A 4 -2.12 -45.62 -22.45
C ALA A 4 -1.16 -44.78 -21.59
N GLN A 5 -0.71 -43.66 -22.15
CA GLN A 5 0.09 -42.65 -21.47
C GLN A 5 -0.76 -42.05 -20.34
N GLN A 6 -0.37 -42.30 -19.09
CA GLN A 6 -0.97 -41.62 -17.94
C GLN A 6 -0.71 -40.11 -18.04
N PRO A 7 -1.73 -39.27 -17.83
CA PRO A 7 -1.57 -37.82 -17.82
C PRO A 7 -0.55 -37.45 -16.74
N ASN A 8 0.38 -36.61 -17.14
CA ASN A 8 1.51 -36.17 -16.33
C ASN A 8 1.00 -35.12 -15.33
N ASP A 9 0.29 -35.56 -14.28
CA ASP A 9 -0.30 -34.71 -13.24
C ASP A 9 0.74 -34.16 -12.23
N THR A 10 2.02 -34.09 -12.63
CA THR A 10 3.12 -33.68 -11.74
C THR A 10 3.40 -32.18 -11.72
N GLU A 11 2.67 -31.36 -12.48
CA GLU A 11 2.87 -29.91 -12.49
C GLU A 11 1.71 -29.16 -11.82
N ASN A 12 1.96 -28.68 -10.59
CA ASN A 12 1.31 -27.57 -9.89
C ASN A 12 0.35 -27.86 -8.72
N GLU A 13 0.35 -29.05 -8.13
CA GLU A 13 -0.09 -29.15 -6.73
C GLU A 13 1.01 -28.61 -5.82
N LEU A 14 0.97 -27.29 -5.60
CA LEU A 14 1.71 -26.67 -4.50
C LEU A 14 1.38 -27.46 -3.23
N PRO A 15 2.39 -28.00 -2.53
CA PRO A 15 2.13 -28.86 -1.38
C PRO A 15 1.22 -28.14 -0.37
N CYS A 16 0.24 -28.83 0.19
CA CYS A 16 -0.69 -28.26 1.18
C CYS A 16 0.00 -27.59 2.38
N TRP A 17 1.25 -27.95 2.67
CA TRP A 17 2.09 -27.29 3.68
C TRP A 17 2.68 -25.94 3.22
N ALA A 18 2.79 -25.68 1.92
CA ALA A 18 3.23 -24.40 1.36
C ALA A 18 2.16 -23.28 1.46
N ALA A 19 0.93 -23.62 1.84
CA ALA A 19 -0.16 -22.64 1.99
C ALA A 19 -0.05 -21.76 3.26
N ASN A 20 0.66 -22.24 4.30
CA ASN A 20 0.67 -21.60 5.61
C ASN A 20 2.09 -21.25 6.05
N LEU A 21 2.47 -19.99 5.83
CA LEU A 21 3.75 -19.47 6.31
C LEU A 21 3.65 -19.23 7.82
N ILE A 22 4.46 -19.94 8.60
CA ILE A 22 4.57 -19.74 10.04
C ILE A 22 5.33 -18.42 10.27
N VAL A 23 4.62 -17.35 10.65
CA VAL A 23 5.20 -16.03 10.90
C VAL A 23 5.36 -15.83 12.41
N ARG A 24 6.56 -15.44 12.85
CA ARG A 24 6.80 -15.17 14.27
C ARG A 24 5.98 -13.96 14.74
N PRO A 25 5.47 -13.95 15.99
CA PRO A 25 4.60 -12.87 16.49
C PRO A 25 5.26 -11.48 16.48
N ASP A 26 6.56 -11.40 16.72
CA ASP A 26 7.36 -10.16 16.62
C ASP A 26 7.36 -9.59 15.19
N GLU A 27 7.39 -10.47 14.19
CA GLU A 27 7.36 -10.06 12.77
C GLU A 27 5.98 -9.47 12.40
N VAL A 28 4.89 -9.95 13.01
CA VAL A 28 3.54 -9.40 12.83
C VAL A 28 3.44 -7.99 13.40
N VAL A 29 3.97 -7.78 14.62
CA VAL A 29 4.01 -6.45 15.26
C VAL A 29 4.84 -5.48 14.43
N ARG A 30 6.03 -5.90 13.98
CA ARG A 30 6.89 -5.10 13.12
C ARG A 30 6.19 -4.71 11.82
N ARG A 31 5.47 -5.64 11.18
CA ARG A 31 4.73 -5.37 9.94
C ARG A 31 3.57 -4.41 10.16
N ARG A 32 2.79 -4.56 11.24
CA ARG A 32 1.73 -3.62 11.58
C ARG A 32 2.29 -2.22 11.80
N LEU A 33 3.43 -2.10 12.47
CA LEU A 33 4.14 -0.82 12.63
C LEU A 33 4.55 -0.22 11.28
N VAL A 34 5.09 -1.02 10.36
CA VAL A 34 5.44 -0.55 9.00
C VAL A 34 4.21 -0.04 8.25
N VAL A 35 3.09 -0.78 8.27
CA VAL A 35 1.85 -0.35 7.61
C VAL A 35 1.33 0.96 8.21
N ILE A 36 1.33 1.09 9.55
CA ILE A 36 0.93 2.34 10.23
C ILE A 36 1.82 3.50 9.79
N LEU A 37 3.14 3.28 9.74
CA LEU A 37 4.10 4.32 9.36
C LEU A 37 3.89 4.75 7.91
N ILE A 38 3.68 3.81 6.98
CA ILE A 38 3.37 4.13 5.57
C ILE A 38 2.06 4.93 5.47
N LEU A 39 0.99 4.47 6.11
CA LEU A 39 -0.31 5.17 6.08
C LEU A 39 -0.18 6.60 6.63
N ARG A 40 0.61 6.80 7.68
CA ARG A 40 0.89 8.13 8.24
C ARG A 40 1.72 9.01 7.31
N LEU A 41 2.74 8.46 6.65
CA LEU A 41 3.53 9.20 5.67
C LEU A 41 2.66 9.65 4.47
N VAL A 42 1.78 8.76 3.99
CA VAL A 42 0.81 9.10 2.94
C VAL A 42 -0.14 10.20 3.42
N ALA A 43 -0.67 10.08 4.63
CA ALA A 43 -1.54 11.09 5.23
C ALA A 43 -0.85 12.46 5.35
N ILE A 44 0.41 12.50 5.79
CA ILE A 44 1.22 13.72 5.85
C ILE A 44 1.43 14.29 4.44
N GLY A 45 1.76 13.45 3.46
CA GLY A 45 1.91 13.86 2.07
C GLY A 45 0.64 14.52 1.52
N ILE A 46 -0.54 13.95 1.78
CA ILE A 46 -1.83 14.52 1.40
C ILE A 46 -2.06 15.87 2.09
N ALA A 47 -1.81 15.95 3.39
CA ALA A 47 -2.00 17.18 4.16
C ALA A 47 -1.08 18.32 3.66
N VAL A 48 0.21 18.04 3.45
CA VAL A 48 1.17 19.02 2.90
C VAL A 48 0.75 19.47 1.51
N SER A 49 0.38 18.52 0.64
CA SER A 49 -0.08 18.82 -0.72
C SER A 49 -1.33 19.70 -0.74
N ALA A 50 -2.21 19.57 0.26
CA ALA A 50 -3.39 20.41 0.40
C ALA A 50 -3.06 21.83 0.92
N THR A 51 -2.02 21.99 1.74
CA THR A 51 -1.64 23.30 2.31
C THR A 51 -1.00 24.27 1.31
N VAL A 52 -0.23 23.77 0.33
CA VAL A 52 0.44 24.61 -0.67
C VAL A 52 -0.54 25.45 -1.51
N PRO A 53 -1.56 24.87 -2.18
CA PRO A 53 -2.51 25.66 -2.96
C PRO A 53 -3.33 26.59 -2.06
N LEU A 54 -3.68 26.17 -0.85
CA LEU A 54 -4.39 27.00 0.12
C LEU A 54 -3.61 28.28 0.45
N MET A 55 -2.30 28.14 0.71
CA MET A 55 -1.44 29.29 1.00
C MET A 55 -1.26 30.19 -0.21
N LYS A 56 -1.11 29.61 -1.41
CA LYS A 56 -1.04 30.40 -2.64
C LYS A 56 -2.31 31.24 -2.84
N TRP A 57 -3.49 30.63 -2.72
CA TRP A 57 -4.77 31.33 -2.92
C TRP A 57 -5.02 32.39 -1.86
N LEU A 58 -4.69 32.11 -0.59
CA LEU A 58 -4.80 33.11 0.47
C LEU A 58 -3.89 34.33 0.22
N LEU A 59 -2.67 34.10 -0.28
CA LEU A 59 -1.73 35.17 -0.61
C LEU A 59 -2.16 35.96 -1.85
N GLU A 60 -2.63 35.29 -2.90
CA GLU A 60 -3.14 35.94 -4.12
C GLU A 60 -4.40 36.75 -3.83
N GLY A 61 -5.40 36.17 -3.15
CA GLY A 61 -6.62 36.88 -2.77
C GLY A 61 -6.35 38.07 -1.84
N TYR A 62 -5.45 37.92 -0.87
CA TYR A 62 -5.03 39.04 -0.01
C TYR A 62 -4.34 40.15 -0.80
N ARG A 63 -3.49 39.80 -1.77
CA ARG A 63 -2.74 40.77 -2.58
C ARG A 63 -3.62 41.48 -3.60
N GLY A 64 -4.58 40.78 -4.21
CA GLY A 64 -5.48 41.33 -5.21
C GLY A 64 -6.56 42.24 -4.62
N GLY A 65 -6.96 41.99 -3.37
CA GLY A 65 -8.05 42.73 -2.72
C GLY A 65 -9.42 42.50 -3.39
N ASP A 66 -9.51 41.56 -4.33
CA ASP A 66 -10.72 41.26 -5.08
C ASP A 66 -11.48 40.09 -4.43
N LEU A 67 -12.75 40.34 -4.11
CA LEU A 67 -13.66 39.32 -3.57
C LEU A 67 -14.03 38.26 -4.63
N LEU A 68 -13.90 38.60 -5.92
CA LEU A 68 -14.20 37.67 -7.01
C LEU A 68 -13.19 36.50 -7.04
N ASP A 69 -11.92 36.79 -6.77
CA ASP A 69 -10.86 35.77 -6.64
C ASP A 69 -11.18 34.81 -5.50
N PHE A 70 -11.65 35.32 -4.35
CA PHE A 70 -12.06 34.48 -3.23
C PHE A 70 -13.22 33.55 -3.58
N TYR A 71 -14.21 34.02 -4.36
CA TYR A 71 -15.31 33.18 -4.83
C TYR A 71 -14.80 32.08 -5.78
N PHE A 72 -13.92 32.44 -6.71
CA PHE A 72 -13.32 31.50 -7.66
C PHE A 72 -12.50 30.41 -6.96
N TYR A 73 -11.67 30.79 -5.97
CA TYR A 73 -10.89 29.83 -5.18
C TYR A 73 -11.73 29.08 -4.13
N GLY A 74 -12.90 29.59 -3.77
CA GLY A 74 -13.82 28.95 -2.83
C GLY A 74 -14.26 27.55 -3.26
N HIS A 75 -14.39 27.29 -4.55
CA HIS A 75 -14.69 25.95 -5.05
C HIS A 75 -13.55 24.96 -4.81
N PHE A 76 -12.30 25.42 -4.88
CA PHE A 76 -11.14 24.59 -4.57
C PHE A 76 -10.86 24.50 -3.07
N PHE A 77 -11.34 25.47 -2.27
CA PHE A 77 -11.26 25.42 -0.82
C PHE A 77 -11.94 24.17 -0.26
N LEU A 78 -13.11 23.79 -0.77
CA LEU A 78 -13.77 22.55 -0.37
C LEU A 78 -12.92 21.32 -0.69
N ALA A 79 -12.31 21.25 -1.88
CA ALA A 79 -11.44 20.14 -2.25
C ALA A 79 -10.21 20.03 -1.33
N VAL A 80 -9.57 21.16 -1.03
CA VAL A 80 -8.46 21.24 -0.06
C VAL A 80 -8.92 20.83 1.35
N LEU A 81 -10.09 21.28 1.77
CA LEU A 81 -10.67 20.93 3.07
C LEU A 81 -10.92 19.42 3.15
N PHE A 82 -11.53 18.81 2.13
CA PHE A 82 -11.75 17.37 2.07
C PHE A 82 -10.44 16.58 2.06
N LEU A 83 -9.43 17.04 1.33
CA LEU A 83 -8.10 16.42 1.33
C LEU A 83 -7.42 16.55 2.70
N GLY A 84 -7.48 17.72 3.34
CA GLY A 84 -6.92 17.97 4.67
C GLY A 84 -7.62 17.14 5.75
N VAL A 85 -8.95 17.11 5.76
CA VAL A 85 -9.75 16.30 6.67
C VAL A 85 -9.54 14.81 6.40
N GLY A 86 -9.49 14.40 5.14
CA GLY A 86 -9.22 13.02 4.73
C GLY A 86 -7.84 12.54 5.14
N GLY A 87 -6.80 13.35 4.91
CA GLY A 87 -5.43 13.08 5.35
C GLY A 87 -5.33 13.01 6.87
N THR A 88 -5.94 13.96 7.58
CA THR A 88 -5.98 13.96 9.05
C THR A 88 -6.71 12.71 9.59
N GLY A 89 -7.87 12.39 9.02
CA GLY A 89 -8.63 11.19 9.35
C GLY A 89 -7.81 9.92 9.11
N LEU A 90 -7.13 9.81 7.98
CA LEU A 90 -6.24 8.69 7.67
C LEU A 90 -5.10 8.55 8.68
N PHE A 91 -4.50 9.67 9.12
CA PHE A 91 -3.42 9.67 10.11
C PHE A 91 -3.86 9.08 11.46
N PHE A 92 -5.04 9.46 11.96
CA PHE A 92 -5.58 8.97 13.22
C PHE A 92 -6.16 7.55 13.10
N LEU A 93 -6.78 7.22 11.96
CA LEU A 93 -7.36 5.91 11.68
C LEU A 93 -6.33 4.87 11.21
N ALA A 94 -5.07 5.26 10.98
CA ALA A 94 -4.00 4.37 10.52
C ALA A 94 -3.84 3.12 11.41
N GLY A 95 -4.00 3.26 12.73
CA GLY A 95 -3.96 2.14 13.67
C GLY A 95 -5.07 1.11 13.40
N PRO A 96 -6.36 1.48 13.56
CA PRO A 96 -7.50 0.62 13.20
C PRO A 96 -7.40 0.03 11.78
N LEU A 97 -7.07 0.83 10.77
CA LEU A 97 -6.89 0.38 9.39
C LEU A 97 -5.79 -0.69 9.29
N ALA A 98 -4.64 -0.47 9.91
CA ALA A 98 -3.56 -1.46 9.92
C ALA A 98 -3.95 -2.76 10.63
N ARG A 99 -4.90 -2.74 11.57
CA ARG A 99 -5.44 -3.96 12.18
C ARG A 99 -6.28 -4.78 11.20
N ASN A 100 -7.09 -4.10 10.38
CA ASN A 100 -7.91 -4.74 9.37
C ASN A 100 -7.09 -5.20 8.15
N LEU A 101 -6.04 -4.44 7.79
CA LEU A 101 -5.16 -4.73 6.66
C LEU A 101 -4.15 -5.84 6.93
N VAL A 102 -3.73 -5.98 8.18
CA VAL A 102 -2.88 -7.08 8.64
C VAL A 102 -3.72 -7.90 9.62
N PRO A 103 -4.67 -8.72 9.10
CA PRO A 103 -5.49 -9.55 9.96
C PRO A 103 -4.58 -10.55 10.66
N THR A 104 -4.53 -10.44 11.97
CA THR A 104 -4.12 -11.56 12.82
C THR A 104 -5.29 -12.52 12.81
N SER A 105 -5.17 -13.63 12.08
CA SER A 105 -6.06 -14.80 12.23
C SER A 105 -5.96 -15.25 13.69
N SER A 106 -6.80 -14.66 14.53
CA SER A 106 -6.61 -14.66 15.98
C SER A 106 -7.19 -15.88 16.67
N SER A 107 -7.96 -16.73 15.97
CA SER A 107 -8.37 -18.00 16.56
C SER A 107 -7.29 -19.04 16.32
N LEU A 108 -6.38 -19.19 17.28
CA LEU A 108 -5.61 -20.41 17.41
C LEU A 108 -6.62 -21.53 17.63
N ARG A 109 -6.91 -22.37 16.63
CA ARG A 109 -7.81 -23.51 16.81
C ARG A 109 -7.02 -24.80 17.01
N CYS A 110 -7.51 -25.69 17.86
CA CYS A 110 -6.95 -27.02 18.01
C CYS A 110 -7.04 -27.76 16.66
N PRO A 111 -5.94 -28.34 16.14
CA PRO A 111 -5.95 -29.03 14.85
C PRO A 111 -6.78 -30.32 14.87
N GLU A 112 -7.05 -30.87 16.05
CA GLU A 112 -7.77 -32.14 16.19
C GLU A 112 -9.27 -31.93 16.38
N CYS A 113 -9.67 -31.09 17.35
CA CYS A 113 -11.08 -30.86 17.66
C CYS A 113 -11.65 -29.51 17.17
N GLY A 114 -10.81 -28.61 16.65
CA GLY A 114 -11.23 -27.29 16.18
C GLY A 114 -11.56 -26.26 17.28
N PHE A 115 -11.38 -26.62 18.56
CA PHE A 115 -11.63 -25.73 19.70
C PHE A 115 -10.78 -24.46 19.66
N ASP A 116 -11.34 -23.31 20.03
CA ASP A 116 -10.63 -22.03 20.05
C ASP A 116 -9.72 -21.94 21.29
N LEU A 117 -8.42 -22.01 21.06
CA LEU A 117 -7.36 -21.92 22.07
C LEU A 117 -7.01 -20.47 22.41
N THR A 118 -7.75 -19.48 21.91
CA THR A 118 -7.50 -18.06 22.22
C THR A 118 -7.66 -17.82 23.73
N GLY A 119 -6.56 -17.51 24.42
CA GLY A 119 -6.54 -17.23 25.85
C GLY A 119 -6.32 -18.43 26.77
N VAL A 120 -6.18 -19.65 26.22
CA VAL A 120 -5.81 -20.83 27.00
C VAL A 120 -4.31 -20.77 27.32
N GLN A 121 -3.94 -20.76 28.61
CA GLN A 121 -2.54 -20.74 29.04
C GLN A 121 -1.91 -22.14 29.15
N ASP A 122 -2.74 -23.17 29.21
CA ASP A 122 -2.28 -24.56 29.31
C ASP A 122 -1.68 -25.07 27.99
N SER A 123 -0.67 -25.92 28.10
CA SER A 123 -0.05 -26.62 26.95
C SER A 123 -0.93 -27.75 26.40
N ARG A 124 -2.21 -27.81 26.78
CA ARG A 124 -3.13 -28.90 26.44
C ARG A 124 -4.46 -28.33 25.99
N CYS A 125 -5.09 -28.96 25.01
CA CYS A 125 -6.46 -28.61 24.64
C CYS A 125 -7.44 -29.07 25.75
N PRO A 126 -8.34 -28.20 26.25
CA PRO A 126 -9.29 -28.57 27.31
C PRO A 126 -10.36 -29.56 26.83
N GLU A 127 -10.65 -29.62 25.53
CA GLU A 127 -11.65 -30.51 24.95
C GLU A 127 -11.09 -31.91 24.62
N CYS A 128 -9.99 -31.97 23.85
CA CYS A 128 -9.45 -33.27 23.39
C CYS A 128 -8.20 -33.75 24.15
N GLY A 129 -7.63 -32.92 25.03
CA GLY A 129 -6.42 -33.28 25.79
C GLY A 129 -5.13 -33.28 24.98
N LEU A 130 -5.16 -32.92 23.68
CA LEU A 130 -3.98 -32.85 22.83
C LEU A 130 -2.91 -31.95 23.46
N VAL A 131 -1.75 -32.53 23.74
CA VAL A 131 -0.60 -31.82 24.31
C VAL A 131 0.17 -31.13 23.20
N PHE A 132 0.31 -29.82 23.28
CA PHE A 132 1.14 -29.02 22.41
C PHE A 132 2.59 -29.06 22.92
N PRO A 133 3.59 -29.38 22.09
CA PRO A 133 5.00 -29.25 22.48
C PRO A 133 5.26 -27.83 23.03
N GLU A 134 5.99 -27.68 24.14
CA GLU A 134 6.21 -26.37 24.80
C GLU A 134 6.73 -25.28 23.85
N ASP A 135 7.59 -25.64 22.89
CA ASP A 135 8.12 -24.70 21.88
C ASP A 135 7.08 -24.20 20.90
N SER A 136 5.99 -24.93 20.81
CA SER A 136 4.87 -24.66 19.95
C SER A 136 3.70 -24.05 20.72
N ALA A 137 3.78 -23.88 22.05
CA ALA A 137 2.87 -22.97 22.77
C ALA A 137 3.22 -21.49 22.52
N LYS A 138 4.45 -21.18 22.06
CA LYS A 138 4.83 -19.85 21.52
C LYS A 138 4.29 -19.59 20.10
N ARG A 139 3.34 -20.42 19.61
CA ARG A 139 2.99 -20.55 18.19
C ARG A 139 2.53 -19.25 17.54
N ALA A 140 3.44 -18.73 16.73
CA ALA A 140 3.24 -18.08 15.45
C ALA A 140 1.78 -18.08 14.94
N ALA A 141 1.23 -16.87 14.78
CA ALA A 141 -0.01 -16.68 14.05
C ALA A 141 0.18 -17.21 12.61
N MET A 142 -0.64 -18.18 12.20
CA MET A 142 -0.70 -18.63 10.82
C MET A 142 -1.43 -17.57 10.01
N ILE A 143 -0.68 -16.63 9.44
CA ILE A 143 -1.26 -15.63 8.56
C ILE A 143 -1.43 -16.28 7.17
N PRO A 144 -2.66 -16.35 6.62
CA PRO A 144 -2.86 -16.90 5.29
C PRO A 144 -2.01 -16.09 4.30
N PHE A 145 -1.13 -16.77 3.58
CA PHE A 145 -0.16 -16.19 2.66
C PHE A 145 -0.76 -15.14 1.71
N GLN A 146 -1.99 -15.39 1.28
CA GLN A 146 -2.76 -14.53 0.39
C GLN A 146 -3.06 -13.13 0.97
N SER A 147 -3.21 -13.02 2.30
CA SER A 147 -3.43 -11.72 2.97
C SER A 147 -2.20 -10.81 2.93
N TRP A 148 -0.99 -11.39 2.92
CA TRP A 148 0.27 -10.65 2.81
C TRP A 148 0.47 -10.02 1.44
N LEU A 149 0.17 -10.79 0.39
CA LEU A 149 0.22 -10.31 -0.99
C LEU A 149 -0.84 -9.23 -1.22
N MET A 150 -2.06 -9.46 -0.72
CA MET A 150 -3.18 -8.50 -0.81
C MET A 150 -2.87 -7.18 -0.11
N GLY A 151 -2.30 -7.20 1.11
CA GLY A 151 -1.96 -5.99 1.85
C GLY A 151 -0.88 -5.15 1.16
N THR A 152 0.20 -5.79 0.69
CA THR A 152 1.30 -5.09 0.00
C THR A 152 0.85 -4.51 -1.33
N VAL A 153 0.09 -5.30 -2.11
CA VAL A 153 -0.51 -4.83 -3.36
C VAL A 153 -1.46 -3.67 -3.07
N LEU A 154 -2.34 -3.75 -2.08
CA LEU A 154 -3.25 -2.67 -1.74
C LEU A 154 -2.51 -1.37 -1.38
N VAL A 155 -1.47 -1.45 -0.56
CA VAL A 155 -0.66 -0.27 -0.18
C VAL A 155 -0.03 0.37 -1.43
N LEU A 156 0.58 -0.43 -2.31
CA LEU A 156 1.17 0.07 -3.55
C LEU A 156 0.11 0.67 -4.48
N ARG A 157 -1.08 0.08 -4.56
CA ARG A 157 -2.22 0.59 -5.33
C ARG A 157 -2.74 1.91 -4.79
N LEU A 158 -2.86 2.04 -3.46
CA LEU A 158 -3.28 3.28 -2.81
C LEU A 158 -2.25 4.40 -3.02
N LEU A 159 -0.96 4.08 -2.89
CA LEU A 159 0.11 5.03 -3.19
C LEU A 159 0.07 5.48 -4.65
N ALA A 160 -0.13 4.54 -5.58
CA ALA A 160 -0.28 4.85 -7.00
C ALA A 160 -1.48 5.78 -7.27
N LEU A 161 -2.64 5.54 -6.64
CA LEU A 161 -3.81 6.40 -6.78
C LEU A 161 -3.58 7.82 -6.25
N VAL A 162 -2.84 7.97 -5.14
CA VAL A 162 -2.47 9.29 -4.60
C VAL A 162 -1.54 10.03 -5.56
N LEU A 163 -0.54 9.36 -6.13
CA LEU A 163 0.35 9.96 -7.13
C LEU A 163 -0.40 10.34 -8.41
N LEU A 164 -1.34 9.48 -8.84
CA LEU A 164 -2.20 9.72 -9.99
C LEU A 164 -3.08 10.96 -9.80
N SER A 165 -3.71 11.10 -8.63
CA SER A 165 -4.60 12.23 -8.34
C SER A 165 -3.84 13.55 -8.30
N ILE A 166 -2.63 13.56 -7.72
CA ILE A 166 -1.73 14.72 -7.72
C ILE A 166 -1.38 15.13 -9.16
N GLY A 167 -1.04 14.15 -10.02
CA GLY A 167 -0.72 14.39 -11.43
C GLY A 167 -1.89 14.93 -12.24
N ILE A 168 -3.09 14.36 -12.07
CA ILE A 168 -4.31 14.84 -12.74
C ILE A 168 -4.65 16.27 -12.31
N GLN A 169 -4.54 16.56 -11.01
CA GLN A 169 -4.81 17.91 -10.48
C GLN A 169 -3.87 18.95 -11.13
N HIS A 170 -2.57 18.65 -11.24
CA HIS A 170 -1.63 19.53 -11.92
C HIS A 170 -1.98 19.71 -13.40
N ALA A 171 -2.32 18.62 -14.11
CA ALA A 171 -2.68 18.70 -15.52
C ALA A 171 -3.92 19.58 -15.77
N ILE A 172 -4.94 19.47 -14.92
CA ILE A 172 -6.15 20.30 -15.00
C ILE A 172 -5.82 21.77 -14.75
N ILE A 173 -5.02 22.08 -13.72
CA ILE A 173 -4.59 23.45 -13.42
C ILE A 173 -3.84 24.04 -14.63
N SER A 174 -2.87 23.31 -15.18
CA SER A 174 -2.12 23.76 -16.35
C SER A 174 -3.01 23.97 -17.58
N LEU A 175 -3.95 23.06 -17.84
CA LEU A 175 -4.90 23.20 -18.94
C LEU A 175 -5.82 24.41 -18.75
N TYR A 176 -6.30 24.64 -17.53
CA TYR A 176 -7.13 25.79 -17.20
C TYR A 176 -6.40 27.11 -17.49
N TRP A 177 -5.16 27.25 -17.02
CA TRP A 177 -4.33 28.43 -17.29
C TRP A 177 -4.14 28.68 -18.79
N VAL A 178 -3.93 27.62 -19.58
CA VAL A 178 -3.80 27.74 -21.04
C VAL A 178 -5.09 28.25 -21.70
N VAL A 179 -6.26 27.92 -21.15
CA VAL A 179 -7.56 28.25 -21.75
C VAL A 179 -8.07 29.63 -21.33
N THR A 180 -7.77 30.10 -20.12
CA THR A 180 -8.41 31.30 -19.55
C THR A 180 -7.60 32.59 -19.69
N ASP A 181 -6.29 32.53 -19.98
CA ASP A 181 -5.49 33.74 -20.11
C ASP A 181 -5.60 34.35 -21.52
N ASP A 182 -6.57 35.23 -21.71
CA ASP A 182 -6.72 36.04 -22.91
C ASP A 182 -5.64 37.16 -22.96
N SER A 183 -4.84 37.11 -24.01
CA SER A 183 -4.18 38.26 -24.67
C SER A 183 -2.86 38.84 -24.12
N PHE A 184 -2.52 38.80 -22.84
CA PHE A 184 -1.26 39.44 -22.35
C PHE A 184 -0.05 38.49 -22.27
N TYR A 185 -0.27 37.18 -22.28
CA TYR A 185 0.77 36.15 -22.09
C TYR A 185 1.30 35.49 -23.37
N VAL A 186 0.64 35.69 -24.52
CA VAL A 186 0.95 35.05 -25.82
C VAL A 186 2.40 35.27 -26.28
N TRP A 187 3.03 36.38 -25.89
CA TRP A 187 4.39 36.74 -26.31
C TRP A 187 5.50 36.15 -25.43
N TYR A 188 5.22 35.82 -24.17
CA TYR A 188 6.21 35.22 -23.24
C TYR A 188 6.09 33.68 -23.14
N TYR A 189 4.98 33.10 -23.64
CA TYR A 189 4.62 31.70 -23.45
C TYR A 189 5.37 30.61 -24.23
N PRO A 190 6.00 30.81 -25.40
CA PRO A 190 6.69 29.69 -26.04
C PRO A 190 7.88 29.19 -25.21
N PHE A 191 8.41 30.01 -24.30
CA PHE A 191 9.45 29.59 -23.34
C PHE A 191 8.89 29.21 -21.98
N LEU A 192 8.05 30.04 -21.36
CA LEU A 192 7.49 29.76 -20.03
C LEU A 192 6.40 28.68 -20.07
N GLY A 193 5.53 28.69 -21.07
CA GLY A 193 4.53 27.66 -21.29
C GLY A 193 5.14 26.32 -21.69
N TRP A 194 6.22 26.30 -22.47
CA TRP A 194 6.93 25.04 -22.76
C TRP A 194 7.67 24.51 -21.54
N PHE A 195 8.22 25.41 -20.70
CA PHE A 195 8.80 25.02 -19.42
C PHE A 195 7.72 24.47 -18.48
N GLU A 196 6.65 25.20 -18.21
CA GLU A 196 5.51 24.76 -17.38
C GLU A 196 4.87 23.46 -17.91
N PHE A 197 4.70 23.32 -19.23
CA PHE A 197 4.22 22.11 -19.88
C PHE A 197 5.19 20.94 -19.75
N ALA A 198 6.49 21.16 -20.01
CA ALA A 198 7.52 20.14 -19.81
C ALA A 198 7.64 19.76 -18.34
N THR A 199 7.46 20.70 -17.41
CA THR A 199 7.49 20.46 -15.97
C THR A 199 6.24 19.69 -15.55
N THR A 200 5.08 20.01 -16.12
CA THR A 200 3.82 19.27 -15.92
C THR A 200 3.93 17.86 -16.47
N ILE A 201 4.43 17.67 -17.70
CA ILE A 201 4.70 16.34 -18.28
C ILE A 201 5.73 15.60 -17.44
N SER A 202 6.79 16.25 -16.96
CA SER A 202 7.83 15.60 -16.16
C SER A 202 7.32 15.24 -14.77
N TYR A 203 6.46 16.06 -14.14
CA TYR A 203 5.77 15.73 -12.89
C TYR A 203 4.75 14.61 -13.09
N VAL A 204 3.94 14.67 -14.14
CA VAL A 204 2.99 13.61 -14.50
C VAL A 204 3.76 12.33 -14.78
N ALA A 205 4.84 12.35 -15.57
CA ALA A 205 5.63 11.17 -15.89
C ALA A 205 6.41 10.62 -14.68
N SER A 206 6.93 11.49 -13.81
CA SER A 206 7.63 11.08 -12.57
C SER A 206 6.68 10.62 -11.46
N ALA A 207 5.40 11.01 -11.50
CA ALA A 207 4.37 10.48 -10.61
C ALA A 207 3.74 9.20 -11.19
N PHE A 208 3.32 9.22 -12.46
CA PHE A 208 2.64 8.11 -13.13
C PHE A 208 3.59 6.97 -13.47
N GLY A 209 4.80 7.24 -13.96
CA GLY A 209 5.75 6.22 -14.37
C GLY A 209 6.08 5.26 -13.24
N PRO A 210 6.57 5.75 -12.08
CA PRO A 210 6.80 4.92 -10.91
C PRO A 210 5.53 4.26 -10.36
N ALA A 211 4.39 4.96 -10.38
CA ALA A 211 3.11 4.39 -9.94
C ALA A 211 2.66 3.20 -10.82
N LEU A 212 2.75 3.33 -12.15
CA LEU A 212 2.44 2.26 -13.11
C LEU A 212 3.42 1.11 -13.00
N VAL A 213 4.71 1.41 -12.89
CA VAL A 213 5.76 0.39 -12.70
C VAL A 213 5.53 -0.35 -11.39
N MET A 214 5.24 0.34 -10.28
CA MET A 214 4.91 -0.31 -9.01
C MET A 214 3.62 -1.13 -9.10
N TRP A 215 2.58 -0.61 -9.75
CA TRP A 215 1.31 -1.32 -9.95
C TRP A 215 1.51 -2.63 -10.72
N TRP A 216 2.30 -2.59 -11.79
CA TRP A 216 2.55 -3.72 -12.67
C TRP A 216 3.57 -4.71 -12.09
N ALA A 217 4.61 -4.21 -11.42
CA ALA A 217 5.67 -5.02 -10.84
C ALA A 217 5.33 -5.60 -9.46
N ALA A 218 4.33 -5.06 -8.75
CA ALA A 218 3.95 -5.50 -7.41
C ALA A 218 3.79 -7.03 -7.28
N PRO A 219 3.08 -7.74 -8.19
CA PRO A 219 2.95 -9.20 -8.10
C PRO A 219 4.28 -9.94 -8.37
N ALA A 220 5.15 -9.40 -9.23
CA ALA A 220 6.42 -10.01 -9.57
C ALA A 220 7.44 -9.86 -8.44
N VAL A 221 7.57 -8.67 -7.86
CA VAL A 221 8.42 -8.39 -6.70
C VAL A 221 8.00 -9.23 -5.50
N ALA A 222 6.69 -9.33 -5.25
CA ALA A 222 6.17 -10.17 -4.19
C ALA A 222 6.54 -11.65 -4.39
N ARG A 223 6.47 -12.17 -5.63
CA ARG A 223 6.90 -13.53 -5.98
C ARG A 223 8.42 -13.76 -5.86
N ALA A 224 9.23 -12.78 -6.23
CA ALA A 224 10.69 -12.87 -6.15
C ALA A 224 11.19 -12.89 -4.71
N ALA A 225 10.65 -12.02 -3.84
CA ALA A 225 10.97 -12.00 -2.41
C ALA A 225 10.69 -13.35 -1.72
N LEU A 226 9.74 -14.12 -2.25
CA LEU A 226 9.38 -15.42 -1.70
C LEU A 226 10.37 -16.51 -2.05
N ARG A 227 10.89 -16.55 -3.28
CA ARG A 227 11.89 -17.54 -3.69
C ARG A 227 13.15 -17.47 -2.83
N ILE A 228 13.55 -16.28 -2.41
CA ILE A 228 14.72 -16.07 -1.54
C ILE A 228 14.46 -16.66 -0.14
N LYS A 229 13.23 -16.58 0.37
CA LYS A 229 12.89 -17.02 1.73
C LYS A 229 12.61 -18.53 1.81
N THR A 230 12.10 -19.14 0.74
CA THR A 230 11.81 -20.59 0.69
C THR A 230 13.01 -21.44 0.29
N ASN A 231 14.13 -20.82 -0.07
CA ASN A 231 15.38 -21.51 -0.33
C ASN A 231 16.43 -21.16 0.73
N PRO A 232 16.18 -21.42 2.04
CA PRO A 232 17.27 -21.43 2.99
C PRO A 232 18.22 -22.54 2.52
N GLY A 233 19.44 -22.15 2.13
CA GLY A 233 20.42 -23.08 1.58
C GLY A 233 20.39 -24.40 2.34
N ARG A 234 20.27 -25.49 1.58
CA ARG A 234 20.23 -26.86 2.07
C ARG A 234 21.37 -26.99 3.10
N PRO A 235 21.08 -27.21 4.40
CA PRO A 235 22.11 -27.29 5.43
C PRO A 235 22.81 -28.65 5.36
N GLY A 236 23.46 -28.94 4.23
CA GLY A 236 24.08 -30.22 3.91
C GLY A 236 25.15 -30.16 2.81
N ASP A 237 25.53 -28.98 2.33
CA ASP A 237 26.80 -28.81 1.61
C ASP A 237 27.93 -28.67 2.65
N ASP A 238 28.13 -29.73 3.43
CA ASP A 238 29.40 -29.90 4.14
C ASP A 238 30.48 -30.15 3.07
N PRO A 239 31.67 -29.53 3.17
CA PRO A 239 32.75 -29.82 2.26
C PRO A 239 33.11 -31.30 2.37
N VAL A 240 32.87 -32.04 1.29
CA VAL A 240 33.40 -33.40 1.14
C VAL A 240 34.92 -33.28 1.22
N ALA A 241 35.47 -33.74 2.34
CA ALA A 241 36.90 -33.90 2.55
C ALA A 241 37.40 -35.21 1.92
#